data_AF-A0A382QNE8-F1
#
_entry.id   AF-A0A382QNE8-F1
#
_cell.length_a   1.000
_cell.length_b   1.000
_cell.length_c   1.000
_cell.angle_alpha   90.00
_cell.angle_beta   90.00
_cell.angle_gamma   90.00
#
_symmetry.space_group_name_H-M   'P 1'
#
loop_
_entity.id
_entity.type
_entity.pdbx_description
1 polymer ?
#
loop_
_entity_poly.entity_id
_entity_poly.type
_entity_poly.pdbx_seq_one_letter_code
_entity_poly.pdbx_strand_id
1 'polypeptide(L)'
;MNKSFLKFITDFGPLMVFFFYYYNNDKDLKIAIPPFIIATIVALVVVWFLEKKIPLVPLISGILISLFGGLTIYFDNRIFFYMKPTIINILFGFALLFGKYFTNEPILKKILGKSIMLADEGWNILNKRWMIF
;
A
#
# COMPACT_ATOMS: atom_id res chain seq x y z
N MET A 1 10.95 -26.52 -9.34
CA MET A 1 11.31 -25.15 -8.91
C MET A 1 10.54 -24.83 -7.63
N ASN A 2 11.22 -24.41 -6.57
CA ASN A 2 10.60 -24.23 -5.25
C ASN A 2 9.66 -23.01 -5.28
N LYS A 3 8.35 -23.20 -5.07
CA LYS A 3 7.34 -22.12 -5.19
C LYS A 3 7.67 -20.91 -4.30
N SER A 4 8.25 -21.17 -3.13
CA SER A 4 8.69 -20.13 -2.20
C SER A 4 9.79 -19.23 -2.79
N PHE A 5 10.73 -19.80 -3.54
CA PHE A 5 11.83 -19.05 -4.14
C PHE A 5 11.36 -18.16 -5.30
N LEU A 6 10.41 -18.64 -6.10
CA LEU A 6 9.81 -17.83 -7.17
C LEU A 6 9.05 -16.65 -6.62
N LYS A 7 8.22 -16.89 -5.60
CA LYS A 7 7.48 -15.83 -4.93
C LYS A 7 8.41 -14.78 -4.33
N PHE A 8 9.51 -15.22 -3.73
CA PHE A 8 10.56 -14.33 -3.24
C PHE A 8 11.15 -13.46 -4.36
N ILE A 9 11.55 -14.06 -5.50
CA ILE A 9 12.08 -13.30 -6.65
C ILE A 9 11.05 -12.33 -7.21
N THR A 10 9.78 -12.70 -7.31
CA THR A 10 8.75 -11.82 -7.86
C THR A 10 8.37 -10.70 -6.91
N ASP A 11 8.47 -10.94 -5.60
CA ASP A 11 8.18 -9.92 -4.58
C ASP A 11 9.36 -8.94 -4.41
N PHE A 12 10.61 -9.43 -4.45
CA PHE A 12 11.82 -8.60 -4.24
C PHE A 12 12.46 -8.11 -5.55
N GLY A 13 12.24 -8.78 -6.67
CA GLY A 13 12.84 -8.47 -7.97
C GLY A 13 12.54 -7.06 -8.45
N PRO A 14 11.26 -6.61 -8.46
CA PRO A 14 10.94 -5.24 -8.84
C PRO A 14 11.62 -4.21 -7.94
N LEU A 15 11.70 -4.49 -6.65
CA LEU A 15 12.36 -3.62 -5.68
C LEU A 15 13.87 -3.52 -5.95
N MET A 16 14.53 -4.63 -6.30
CA MET A 16 15.94 -4.61 -6.72
C MET A 16 16.15 -3.78 -7.98
N VAL A 17 15.27 -3.91 -8.98
CA VAL A 17 15.33 -3.08 -10.21
C VAL A 17 15.19 -1.60 -9.84
N PHE A 18 14.22 -1.25 -8.99
CA PHE A 18 14.07 0.13 -8.51
C PHE A 18 15.35 0.66 -7.88
N PHE A 19 15.92 -0.06 -6.91
CA PHE A 19 17.13 0.40 -6.22
C PHE A 19 18.32 0.53 -7.15
N PHE A 20 18.48 -0.40 -8.09
CA PHE A 20 19.55 -0.34 -9.09
C PHE A 20 19.47 0.97 -9.90
N TYR A 21 18.30 1.28 -10.47
CA TYR A 21 18.15 2.53 -11.23
C TYR A 21 18.22 3.77 -10.33
N TYR A 22 17.66 3.70 -9.13
CA TYR A 22 17.67 4.82 -8.19
C TYR A 22 19.10 5.22 -7.79
N TYR A 23 19.94 4.28 -7.39
CA TYR A 23 21.31 4.59 -6.96
C TYR A 23 22.24 4.91 -8.12
N ASN A 24 22.04 4.34 -9.31
CA ASN A 24 22.88 4.60 -10.47
C ASN A 24 22.59 5.93 -11.17
N ASN A 25 21.44 6.56 -10.89
CA ASN A 25 21.01 7.81 -11.54
C ASN A 25 20.78 8.91 -10.49
N ASP A 26 21.77 9.13 -9.62
CA ASP A 26 21.78 10.23 -8.63
C ASP A 26 20.54 10.33 -7.74
N LYS A 27 19.90 9.19 -7.43
CA LYS A 27 18.68 9.12 -6.62
C LYS A 27 17.50 9.85 -7.27
N ASP A 28 17.45 9.88 -8.60
CA ASP A 28 16.31 10.40 -9.34
C ASP A 28 15.17 9.37 -9.38
N LEU A 29 14.08 9.70 -8.70
CA LEU A 29 12.86 8.90 -8.70
C LEU A 29 12.21 8.80 -10.07
N LYS A 30 12.30 9.83 -10.92
CA LYS A 30 11.68 9.79 -12.25
C LYS A 30 12.29 8.72 -13.14
N ILE A 31 13.58 8.49 -12.99
CA ILE A 31 14.31 7.48 -13.78
C ILE A 31 14.08 6.09 -13.17
N ALA A 32 13.97 5.99 -11.84
CA ALA A 32 13.79 4.73 -11.14
C ALA A 32 12.36 4.17 -11.18
N ILE A 33 11.34 5.02 -11.24
CA ILE A 33 9.93 4.62 -11.19
C ILE A 33 9.47 3.84 -12.45
N PRO A 34 9.76 4.26 -13.69
CA PRO A 34 9.34 3.51 -14.88
C PRO A 34 9.84 2.05 -14.91
N PRO A 35 11.15 1.75 -14.72
CA PRO A 35 11.62 0.37 -14.71
C PRO A 35 11.06 -0.41 -13.52
N PHE A 36 10.78 0.25 -12.39
CA PHE A 36 10.11 -0.38 -11.25
C PHE A 36 8.67 -0.80 -11.55
N ILE A 37 7.89 0.07 -12.20
CA ILE A 37 6.52 -0.25 -12.64
C ILE A 37 6.54 -1.43 -13.61
N ILE A 38 7.41 -1.38 -14.63
CA ILE A 38 7.55 -2.44 -15.64
C ILE A 38 7.92 -3.76 -14.97
N ALA A 39 8.93 -3.77 -14.10
CA ALA A 39 9.36 -4.98 -13.39
C ALA A 39 8.24 -5.54 -12.50
N THR A 40 7.45 -4.68 -11.85
CA THR A 40 6.31 -5.10 -11.03
C THR A 40 5.22 -5.76 -11.87
N ILE A 41 4.89 -5.20 -13.03
CA ILE A 41 3.91 -5.79 -13.96
C ILE A 41 4.40 -7.14 -14.48
N VAL A 42 5.68 -7.23 -14.88
CA VAL A 42 6.28 -8.50 -15.33
C VAL A 42 6.24 -9.53 -14.22
N ALA A 43 6.60 -9.17 -12.98
CA ALA A 43 6.53 -10.07 -11.84
C ALA A 43 5.10 -10.58 -11.60
N LEU A 44 4.09 -9.70 -11.66
CA LEU A 44 2.69 -10.10 -11.52
C LEU A 44 2.24 -11.06 -12.61
N VAL A 45 2.62 -10.80 -13.87
CA VAL A 45 2.30 -11.68 -15.01
C VAL A 45 2.96 -13.05 -14.82
N VAL A 46 4.23 -13.08 -14.42
CA VAL A 46 4.97 -14.33 -14.16
C VAL A 46 4.31 -15.13 -13.03
N VAL A 47 3.94 -14.48 -11.91
CA VAL A 47 3.22 -15.16 -10.81
C VAL A 47 1.87 -15.69 -11.29
N TRP A 48 1.12 -14.90 -12.06
CA TRP A 48 -0.17 -15.32 -12.58
C TRP A 48 -0.06 -16.55 -13.48
N PHE A 49 0.92 -16.61 -14.38
CA PHE A 49 1.16 -17.78 -15.23
C PHE A 49 1.55 -19.03 -14.44
N LEU A 50 2.37 -18.87 -13.39
CA LEU A 50 2.89 -19.99 -12.60
C LEU A 50 1.90 -20.52 -11.55
N GLU A 51 1.21 -19.62 -10.84
CA GLU A 51 0.28 -19.99 -9.78
C GLU A 51 -1.17 -20.13 -10.26
N LYS A 52 -1.48 -19.67 -11.49
CA LYS A 52 -2.85 -19.56 -12.04
C LYS A 52 -3.83 -18.82 -11.13
N LYS A 53 -3.30 -18.06 -10.17
CA LYS A 53 -4.03 -17.23 -9.21
C LYS A 53 -3.30 -15.91 -9.10
N ILE A 54 -4.06 -14.84 -9.00
CA ILE A 54 -3.50 -13.51 -8.78
C ILE A 54 -3.42 -13.29 -7.27
N PRO A 55 -2.23 -13.16 -6.68
CA PRO A 55 -2.11 -12.85 -5.27
C PRO A 55 -2.57 -11.39 -5.06
N LEU A 56 -3.59 -11.20 -4.21
CA LEU A 56 -4.22 -9.89 -3.99
C LEU A 56 -3.22 -8.85 -3.48
N VAL A 57 -2.31 -9.23 -2.59
CA VAL A 57 -1.35 -8.30 -1.98
C VAL A 57 -0.37 -7.70 -3.00
N PRO A 58 0.35 -8.50 -3.83
CA PRO A 58 1.15 -7.97 -4.93
C PRO A 58 0.33 -7.19 -5.97
N LEU A 59 -0.90 -7.64 -6.29
CA LEU A 59 -1.75 -6.96 -7.27
C LEU A 59 -2.09 -5.54 -6.81
N ILE A 60 -2.59 -5.40 -5.58
CA ILE A 60 -2.92 -4.09 -4.99
C ILE A 60 -1.67 -3.22 -4.92
N SER A 61 -0.53 -3.80 -4.51
CA SER A 61 0.74 -3.08 -4.45
C SER A 61 1.16 -2.57 -5.83
N GLY A 62 1.07 -3.40 -6.87
CA GLY A 62 1.37 -3.03 -8.25
C GLY A 62 0.46 -1.93 -8.79
N ILE A 63 -0.84 -1.99 -8.50
CA ILE A 63 -1.79 -0.92 -8.87
C ILE A 63 -1.37 0.41 -8.22
N LEU A 64 -1.09 0.40 -6.91
CA LEU A 64 -0.68 1.61 -6.18
C LEU A 64 0.66 2.15 -6.68
N ILE A 65 1.63 1.28 -6.95
CA ILE A 65 2.94 1.68 -7.50
C ILE A 65 2.77 2.32 -8.88
N SER A 66 1.97 1.71 -9.76
CA SER A 66 1.70 2.24 -11.11
C SER A 66 0.95 3.57 -11.05
N LEU A 67 -0.08 3.68 -10.21
CA LEU A 67 -0.88 4.91 -10.06
C LEU A 67 -0.02 6.06 -9.52
N PHE A 68 0.60 5.88 -8.35
CA PHE A 68 1.38 6.95 -7.71
C PHE A 68 2.70 7.22 -8.41
N GLY A 69 3.32 6.19 -8.98
CA GLY A 69 4.50 6.34 -9.83
C GLY A 69 4.19 7.11 -11.11
N GLY A 70 3.07 6.79 -11.77
CA GLY A 70 2.60 7.53 -12.94
C GLY A 70 2.30 9.00 -12.63
N LEU A 71 1.59 9.27 -11.52
CA LEU A 71 1.35 10.64 -11.05
C LEU A 71 2.65 11.40 -10.75
N THR A 72 3.64 10.73 -10.16
CA THR A 72 4.95 11.32 -9.86
C THR A 72 5.67 11.78 -11.13
N ILE A 73 5.61 10.98 -12.19
CA ILE A 73 6.23 11.31 -13.48
C ILE A 73 5.44 12.42 -14.17
N TYR A 74 4.10 12.30 -14.24
CA TYR A 74 3.24 13.23 -14.94
C TYR A 74 3.29 14.64 -14.35
N PHE A 75 3.24 14.76 -13.02
CA PHE A 75 3.28 16.06 -12.33
C PHE A 75 4.69 16.54 -11.98
N ASP A 76 5.72 15.78 -12.35
CA ASP A 76 7.10 16.08 -11.95
C ASP A 76 7.22 16.36 -10.44
N ASN A 77 6.59 15.49 -9.63
CA ASN A 77 6.50 15.73 -8.20
C ASN A 77 6.61 14.45 -7.39
N ARG A 78 7.76 14.33 -6.70
CA ARG A 78 8.13 13.20 -5.84
C ARG A 78 7.17 12.99 -4.67
N ILE A 79 6.40 14.03 -4.30
CA ILE A 79 5.41 13.96 -3.24
C ILE A 79 4.39 12.84 -3.54
N PHE A 80 3.95 12.67 -4.79
CA PHE A 80 2.95 11.63 -5.11
C PHE A 80 3.42 10.21 -4.77
N PHE A 81 4.70 9.89 -4.97
CA PHE A 81 5.26 8.60 -4.58
C PHE A 81 5.34 8.43 -3.06
N TYR A 82 5.61 9.52 -2.34
CA TYR A 82 5.71 9.54 -0.88
C TYR A 82 4.35 9.62 -0.17
N MET A 83 3.30 10.10 -0.83
CA MET A 83 1.97 10.29 -0.23
C MET A 83 1.23 8.98 0.09
N LYS A 84 1.80 7.81 -0.22
CA LYS A 84 1.18 6.51 0.10
C LYS A 84 0.71 6.41 1.57
N PRO A 85 1.53 6.74 2.59
CA PRO A 85 1.09 6.70 3.99
C PRO A 85 0.06 7.78 4.30
N THR A 86 0.22 8.99 3.74
CA THR A 86 -0.73 10.09 3.94
C THR A 86 -2.12 9.73 3.43
N ILE A 87 -2.21 9.09 2.26
CA ILE A 87 -3.49 8.66 1.68
C ILE A 87 -4.11 7.54 2.51
N ILE A 88 -3.30 6.59 2.98
CA ILE A 88 -3.78 5.55 3.91
C ILE A 88 -4.32 6.21 5.19
N ASN A 89 -3.61 7.17 5.76
CA ASN A 89 -4.05 7.88 6.96
C ASN A 89 -5.31 8.71 6.71
N ILE A 90 -5.43 9.38 5.56
CA ILE A 90 -6.63 10.13 5.17
C ILE A 90 -7.82 9.18 5.01
N LEU A 91 -7.63 8.03 4.33
CA LEU A 91 -8.67 7.02 4.18
C LEU A 91 -9.08 6.43 5.54
N PHE A 92 -8.11 6.20 6.43
CA PHE A 92 -8.36 5.73 7.79
C PHE A 92 -9.12 6.78 8.60
N GLY A 93 -8.69 8.03 8.59
CA GLY A 93 -9.37 9.15 9.24
C GLY A 93 -10.80 9.33 8.71
N PHE A 94 -11.01 9.26 7.40
CA PHE A 94 -12.34 9.29 6.80
C PHE A 94 -13.18 8.09 7.20
N ALA A 95 -12.61 6.89 7.24
CA ALA A 95 -13.31 5.72 7.75
C ALA A 95 -13.78 6.00 9.17
N LEU A 96 -12.92 6.44 10.09
CA LEU A 96 -13.28 6.74 11.48
C LEU A 96 -14.34 7.86 11.59
N LEU A 97 -14.23 8.92 10.79
CA LEU A 97 -15.17 10.05 10.72
C LEU A 97 -16.57 9.60 10.27
N PHE A 98 -16.63 8.87 9.16
CA PHE A 98 -17.88 8.52 8.49
C PHE A 98 -18.48 7.21 8.99
N GLY A 99 -17.70 6.31 9.58
CA GLY A 99 -18.22 5.01 9.98
C GLY A 99 -19.21 5.05 11.13
N LYS A 100 -19.29 6.16 11.88
CA LYS A 100 -20.42 6.40 12.80
C LYS A 100 -21.78 6.44 12.09
N TYR A 101 -21.81 6.75 10.79
CA TYR A 101 -23.04 6.77 9.99
C TYR A 101 -23.36 5.41 9.36
N PHE A 102 -22.38 4.53 9.23
CA PHE A 102 -22.55 3.19 8.63
C PHE A 102 -22.58 2.07 9.66
N THR A 103 -22.26 2.35 10.93
CA THR A 103 -22.06 1.34 11.96
C THR A 103 -22.61 1.79 13.32
N ASN A 104 -23.31 0.89 14.02
CA ASN A 104 -23.83 1.11 15.38
C ASN A 104 -22.77 1.04 16.49
N GLU A 105 -21.54 0.67 16.16
CA GLU A 105 -20.40 0.54 17.06
C GLU A 105 -19.17 1.27 16.49
N PRO A 106 -18.25 1.77 17.33
CA PRO A 106 -17.03 2.43 16.87
C PRO A 106 -16.20 1.54 15.93
N ILE A 107 -15.70 2.09 14.82
CA ILE A 107 -14.88 1.31 13.87
C ILE A 107 -13.65 0.72 14.54
N LEU A 108 -12.99 1.49 15.43
CA LEU A 108 -11.85 0.98 16.18
C LEU A 108 -12.20 -0.27 17.00
N LYS A 109 -13.42 -0.36 17.56
CA LYS A 109 -13.91 -1.56 18.26
C LYS A 109 -14.06 -2.74 17.30
N LYS A 110 -14.57 -2.52 16.08
CA LYS A 110 -14.67 -3.59 15.07
C LYS A 110 -13.31 -4.12 14.62
N ILE A 111 -12.31 -3.25 14.49
CA ILE A 111 -10.97 -3.63 14.01
C ILE A 111 -10.12 -4.22 15.14
N LEU A 112 -10.12 -3.59 16.32
CA LEU A 112 -9.20 -3.86 17.42
C LEU A 112 -9.88 -4.51 18.65
N GLY A 113 -11.18 -4.74 18.64
CA GLY A 113 -11.91 -5.29 19.80
C GLY A 113 -11.47 -6.68 20.21
N LYS A 114 -10.79 -7.42 19.32
CA LYS A 114 -10.18 -8.72 19.63
C LYS A 114 -8.80 -8.59 20.28
N SER A 115 -8.09 -7.48 20.08
CA SER A 115 -6.74 -7.25 20.58
C SER A 115 -6.71 -6.37 21.84
N ILE A 116 -7.71 -5.51 22.03
CA ILE A 116 -7.79 -4.59 23.16
C ILE A 116 -9.12 -4.81 23.88
N MET A 117 -9.07 -5.08 25.19
CA MET A 117 -10.25 -5.12 26.04
C MET A 117 -10.52 -3.72 26.60
N LEU A 118 -11.56 -3.06 26.10
CA LEU A 118 -12.00 -1.74 26.53
C LEU A 118 -13.51 -1.78 26.76
N ALA A 119 -13.97 -1.06 27.79
CA ALA A 119 -15.39 -0.79 27.98
C ALA A 119 -15.95 0.02 26.79
N ASP A 120 -17.26 -0.04 26.54
CA ASP A 120 -17.91 0.61 25.40
C ASP A 120 -17.68 2.14 25.37
N GLU A 121 -17.69 2.79 26.53
CA GLU A 121 -17.32 4.20 26.67
C GLU A 121 -15.88 4.49 26.26
N GLY A 122 -14.95 3.59 26.59
CA GLY A 122 -13.55 3.70 26.20
C GLY A 122 -13.37 3.69 24.68
N TRP A 123 -14.16 2.88 23.97
CA TRP A 123 -14.15 2.85 22.51
C TRP A 123 -14.67 4.15 21.89
N ASN A 124 -15.71 4.76 22.46
CA ASN A 124 -16.23 6.04 22.00
C ASN A 124 -15.20 7.17 22.17
N ILE A 125 -14.54 7.23 23.33
CA ILE A 125 -13.49 8.24 23.60
C ILE A 125 -12.30 8.04 22.66
N LEU A 126 -11.83 6.79 22.50
CA LEU A 126 -10.70 6.46 21.65
C LEU A 126 -10.98 6.83 20.19
N ASN A 127 -12.16 6.48 19.68
CA ASN A 127 -12.57 6.80 18.31
C ASN A 127 -12.64 8.31 18.09
N LYS A 128 -13.13 9.08 19.07
CA LYS A 128 -13.19 10.54 18.99
C LYS A 128 -11.80 11.19 19.03
N ARG A 129 -10.85 10.66 19.82
CA ARG A 129 -9.47 11.17 19.84
C ARG A 129 -8.74 10.91 18.52
N TRP A 130 -8.88 9.70 17.98
CA TRP A 130 -8.31 9.33 16.69
C TRP A 130 -8.91 10.09 15.51
N MET A 131 -10.16 10.55 15.63
CA MET A 131 -10.79 11.41 14.63
C MET A 131 -10.19 12.82 14.58
N ILE A 132 -9.58 13.28 15.68
CA ILE A 132 -9.02 14.63 15.82
C ILE A 132 -7.51 14.66 15.47
N PHE A 133 -6.83 13.52 15.58
CA PHE A 133 -5.40 13.36 15.31
C PHE A 133 -5.12 13.20 13.81
#